data_AF-A0A484ZMR4-F1
#
_entry.id   AF-A0A484ZMR4-F1
#
_cell.length_a   1.000
_cell.length_b   1.000
_cell.length_c   1.000
_cell.angle_alpha   90.00
_cell.angle_beta   90.00
_cell.angle_gamma   90.00
#
_symmetry.space_group_name_H-M   'P 1'
#
loop_
_entity.id
_entity.type
_entity.pdbx_description
1 polymer ?
#
loop_
_entity_poly.entity_id
_entity_poly.type
_entity_poly.pdbx_seq_one_letter_code
_entity_poly.pdbx_strand_id
1 'polypeptide(L)'
;MIKRILIVFFSFSLFACTDSMEEKVVAYCLDAQKIFESGTKENCTCLYNEMSNTLSKSEITEMVKVPFGSINPNMTEGDFIYITAVNHTNCWGNASN
;
A
#
# COMPACT_ATOMS: atom_id res chain seq x y z
N MET A 1 51.33 18.85 17.52
CA MET A 1 51.20 17.42 17.16
C MET A 1 50.09 16.81 18.00
N ILE A 2 49.22 16.00 17.36
CA ILE A 2 48.23 15.07 17.95
C ILE A 2 47.01 15.74 18.60
N LYS A 3 45.75 15.37 18.32
CA LYS A 3 45.10 14.62 17.24
C LYS A 3 43.62 14.97 17.39
N ARG A 4 42.95 15.10 16.25
CA ARG A 4 41.50 15.04 16.07
C ARG A 4 40.88 13.96 16.96
N ILE A 5 39.89 14.29 17.78
CA ILE A 5 38.81 13.34 18.10
C ILE A 5 37.50 14.10 18.03
N LEU A 6 36.87 13.96 16.86
CA LEU A 6 35.46 14.16 16.59
C LEU A 6 34.67 13.36 17.62
N ILE A 7 34.05 14.05 18.58
CA ILE A 7 32.96 13.46 19.36
C ILE A 7 31.74 13.51 18.45
N VAL A 8 31.50 12.35 17.86
CA VAL A 8 30.34 11.92 17.08
C VAL A 8 29.08 12.55 17.67
N PHE A 9 28.47 13.47 16.92
CA PHE A 9 27.11 13.93 17.18
C PHE A 9 26.19 12.72 17.07
N PHE A 10 25.84 12.20 18.23
CA PHE A 10 24.71 11.33 18.48
C PHE A 10 23.46 12.03 17.92
N SER A 11 22.76 11.46 16.94
CA SER A 11 21.35 11.76 16.69
C SER A 11 20.78 10.82 15.61
N PHE A 12 20.16 9.73 16.08
CA PHE A 12 18.97 9.14 15.47
C PHE A 12 18.98 8.90 13.94
N SER A 13 19.86 8.02 13.47
CA SER A 13 19.47 7.14 12.36
C SER A 13 18.63 6.00 12.91
N LEU A 14 17.49 6.32 13.55
CA LEU A 14 16.37 5.39 13.47
C LEU A 14 16.01 5.39 11.98
N PHE A 15 16.59 4.47 11.23
CA PHE A 15 15.94 3.93 10.05
C PHE A 15 14.60 3.37 10.53
N ALA A 16 13.63 4.24 10.78
CA ALA A 16 12.25 3.87 10.63
C ALA A 16 12.17 3.44 9.17
N CYS A 17 12.17 2.12 8.93
CA CYS A 17 11.68 1.54 7.68
C CYS A 17 10.26 2.09 7.54
N THR A 18 10.14 3.24 6.91
CA THR A 18 8.85 3.77 6.54
C THR A 18 8.44 2.89 5.39
N ASP A 19 7.61 1.88 5.66
CA ASP A 19 7.07 1.03 4.62
C ASP A 19 6.58 1.94 3.50
N SER A 20 7.06 1.66 2.30
CA SER A 20 6.71 2.45 1.13
C SER A 20 5.18 2.41 0.94
N MET A 21 4.62 3.46 0.32
CA MET A 21 3.19 3.46 0.02
C MET A 21 2.80 2.23 -0.82
N GLU A 22 3.70 1.81 -1.72
CA GLU A 22 3.58 0.56 -2.47
C GLU A 22 3.39 -0.65 -1.54
N GLU A 23 4.28 -0.86 -0.57
CA GLU A 23 4.20 -1.99 0.35
C GLU A 23 2.89 -2.00 1.14
N LYS A 24 2.41 -0.83 1.57
CA LYS A 24 1.12 -0.71 2.28
C LYS A 24 -0.06 -1.07 1.39
N VAL A 25 -0.07 -0.58 0.14
CA VAL A 25 -1.13 -0.89 -0.83
C VAL A 25 -1.10 -2.36 -1.21
N VAL A 26 0.08 -2.93 -1.43
CA VAL A 26 0.25 -4.35 -1.75
C VAL A 26 -0.22 -5.23 -0.59
N ALA A 27 0.14 -4.89 0.66
CA ALA A 27 -0.33 -5.61 1.83
C ALA A 27 -1.86 -5.52 1.98
N TYR A 28 -2.42 -4.32 1.83
CA TYR A 28 -3.87 -4.10 1.88
C TYR A 28 -4.60 -4.91 0.79
N CYS A 29 -4.08 -4.90 -0.44
CA CYS A 29 -4.62 -5.68 -1.54
C CYS A 29 -4.57 -7.19 -1.25
N LEU A 30 -3.44 -7.71 -0.76
CA LEU A 30 -3.30 -9.12 -0.41
C LEU A 30 -4.26 -9.52 0.71
N ASP A 31 -4.49 -8.65 1.70
CA ASP A 31 -5.46 -8.90 2.77
C ASP A 31 -6.90 -8.94 2.24
N ALA A 32 -7.26 -8.04 1.33
CA ALA A 32 -8.56 -8.07 0.66
C ALA A 32 -8.74 -9.36 -0.17
N GLN A 33 -7.69 -9.73 -0.90
CA GLN A 33 -7.67 -10.91 -1.77
C GLN A 33 -7.75 -12.25 -1.01
N LYS A 34 -7.34 -12.31 0.26
CA LYS A 34 -7.58 -13.49 1.12
C LYS A 34 -9.07 -13.78 1.29
N ILE A 35 -9.94 -12.78 1.21
CA ILE A 35 -11.40 -12.94 1.32
C ILE A 35 -11.99 -13.45 0.00
N PHE A 36 -11.43 -13.03 -1.13
CA PHE A 36 -11.89 -13.38 -2.48
C PHE A 36 -11.17 -14.60 -3.08
N GLU A 37 -10.19 -15.17 -2.37
CA GLU A 37 -9.35 -16.30 -2.79
C GLU A 37 -8.71 -16.12 -4.19
N SER A 38 -8.38 -14.87 -4.57
CA SER A 38 -7.85 -14.55 -5.90
C SER A 38 -6.73 -13.53 -5.82
N GLY A 39 -5.77 -13.51 -6.76
CA GLY A 39 -4.75 -12.45 -6.84
C GLY A 39 -3.41 -12.75 -6.15
N THR A 40 -2.34 -12.34 -6.81
CA THR A 40 -0.94 -12.52 -6.40
C THR A 40 -0.30 -11.19 -6.02
N LYS A 41 0.93 -11.25 -5.48
CA LYS A 41 1.74 -10.05 -5.25
C LYS A 41 1.93 -9.24 -6.54
N GLU A 42 2.13 -9.89 -7.68
CA GLU A 42 2.24 -9.20 -8.98
C GLU A 42 0.95 -8.45 -9.34
N ASN A 43 -0.23 -9.04 -9.13
CA ASN A 43 -1.51 -8.37 -9.39
C ASN A 43 -1.65 -7.12 -8.49
N CYS A 44 -1.29 -7.22 -7.21
CA CYS A 44 -1.36 -6.12 -6.26
C CYS A 44 -0.33 -5.01 -6.53
N THR A 45 0.88 -5.36 -6.99
CA THR A 45 1.87 -4.36 -7.44
C THR A 45 1.40 -3.66 -8.71
N CYS A 46 0.78 -4.39 -9.65
CA CYS A 46 0.16 -3.79 -10.83
C CYS A 46 -0.95 -2.79 -10.43
N LEU A 47 -1.84 -3.18 -9.50
CA LEU A 47 -2.89 -2.29 -8.98
C LEU A 47 -2.29 -0.99 -8.43
N TYR A 48 -1.24 -1.09 -7.60
CA TYR A 48 -0.58 0.10 -7.06
C TYR A 48 -0.07 1.02 -8.17
N ASN A 49 0.57 0.48 -9.21
CA ASN A 49 1.07 1.27 -10.31
C ASN A 49 -0.06 2.00 -11.05
N GLU A 50 -1.16 1.33 -11.37
CA GLU A 50 -2.31 1.97 -12.02
C GLU A 50 -2.98 3.03 -11.12
N MET A 51 -3.16 2.72 -9.83
CA MET A 51 -3.71 3.66 -8.85
C MET A 51 -2.81 4.88 -8.66
N SER A 52 -1.49 4.69 -8.60
CA SER A 52 -0.54 5.80 -8.42
C SER A 52 -0.56 6.81 -9.58
N ASN A 53 -1.04 6.38 -10.75
CA ASN A 53 -1.21 7.23 -11.93
C ASN A 53 -2.58 7.91 -11.99
N THR A 54 -3.59 7.39 -11.28
CA THR A 54 -5.00 7.80 -11.44
C THR A 54 -5.58 8.47 -10.20
N LEU A 55 -5.10 8.11 -9.02
CA LEU A 55 -5.57 8.62 -7.73
C LEU A 55 -4.56 9.59 -7.12
N SER A 56 -5.05 10.51 -6.32
CA SER A 56 -4.23 11.38 -5.49
C SER A 56 -3.56 10.60 -4.36
N LYS A 57 -2.43 11.12 -3.86
CA LYS A 57 -1.75 10.55 -2.69
C LYS A 57 -2.64 10.47 -1.45
N SER A 58 -3.57 11.43 -1.29
CA SER A 58 -4.53 11.44 -0.17
C SER A 58 -5.52 10.28 -0.28
N GLU A 59 -6.04 9.99 -1.47
CA GLU A 59 -6.95 8.85 -1.67
C GLU A 59 -6.25 7.52 -1.41
N ILE A 60 -5.02 7.36 -1.89
CA ILE A 60 -4.21 6.16 -1.63
C ILE A 60 -3.91 6.02 -0.13
N THR A 61 -3.65 7.13 0.55
CA THR A 61 -3.41 7.14 2.00
C THR A 61 -4.68 6.78 2.78
N GLU A 62 -5.84 7.29 2.39
CA GLU A 62 -7.12 6.97 3.03
C GLU A 62 -7.47 5.49 2.84
N MET A 63 -7.16 4.91 1.67
CA MET A 63 -7.33 3.48 1.42
C MET A 63 -6.57 2.61 2.42
N VAL A 64 -5.28 2.88 2.64
CA VAL A 64 -4.43 2.04 3.50
C VAL A 64 -4.42 2.45 4.97
N LYS A 65 -5.29 3.39 5.36
CA LYS A 65 -5.37 3.94 6.72
C LYS A 65 -5.78 2.91 7.75
N VAL A 66 -6.62 1.96 7.34
CA VAL A 66 -7.05 0.82 8.14
C VAL A 66 -6.90 -0.45 7.32
N PRO A 67 -6.72 -1.63 7.94
CA PRO A 67 -6.71 -2.88 7.19
C PRO A 67 -8.06 -3.13 6.49
N PHE A 68 -8.02 -3.78 5.32
CA PHE A 68 -9.23 -4.16 4.59
C PHE A 68 -10.17 -5.00 5.49
N GLY A 69 -11.43 -4.61 5.56
CA GLY A 69 -12.44 -5.32 6.37
C GLY A 69 -12.24 -5.22 7.90
N SER A 70 -11.44 -4.28 8.38
CA SER A 70 -11.23 -4.08 9.82
C SER A 70 -12.51 -3.63 10.54
N ILE A 71 -13.09 -4.53 11.34
CA ILE A 71 -14.07 -4.34 12.44
C ILE A 71 -15.06 -3.18 12.22
N ASN A 72 -15.63 -3.08 11.04
CA ASN A 72 -16.74 -2.18 10.77
C ASN A 72 -17.78 -3.00 10.00
N PRO A 73 -19.02 -3.12 10.48
CA PRO A 73 -20.08 -3.77 9.71
C PRO A 73 -20.37 -3.04 8.39
N ASN A 74 -19.87 -1.80 8.24
CA ASN A 74 -19.98 -0.99 7.04
C ASN A 74 -18.62 -0.88 6.33
N MET A 75 -18.65 -0.91 5.00
CA MET A 75 -17.49 -0.55 4.16
C MET A 75 -16.96 0.84 4.53
N THR A 76 -15.65 0.97 4.63
CA THR A 76 -14.97 2.25 4.80
C THR A 76 -14.84 2.98 3.45
N GLU A 77 -14.59 4.29 3.50
CA GLU A 77 -14.25 5.07 2.29
C GLU A 77 -13.03 4.46 1.56
N GLY A 78 -12.03 4.01 2.33
CA GLY A 78 -10.87 3.29 1.81
C GLY A 78 -11.24 2.01 1.06
N ASP A 79 -12.14 1.19 1.63
CA ASP A 79 -12.61 -0.03 0.96
C ASP A 79 -13.35 0.30 -0.36
N PHE A 80 -14.12 1.38 -0.39
CA PHE A 80 -14.81 1.82 -1.62
C PHE A 80 -13.83 2.27 -2.71
N ILE A 81 -12.80 3.04 -2.32
CA ILE A 81 -11.72 3.45 -3.24
C ILE A 81 -11.02 2.20 -3.79
N TYR A 82 -10.68 1.22 -2.93
CA TYR A 82 -10.06 -0.03 -3.34
C TYR A 82 -10.92 -0.80 -4.34
N ILE A 83 -12.18 -1.07 -4.00
CA ILE A 83 -13.10 -1.85 -4.86
C ILE A 83 -13.28 -1.17 -6.22
N THR A 84 -13.41 0.17 -6.22
CA THR A 84 -13.52 0.95 -7.46
C THR A 84 -12.26 0.84 -8.29
N ALA A 85 -11.08 0.96 -7.67
CA ALA A 85 -9.81 0.79 -8.35
C ALA A 85 -9.72 -0.61 -8.96
N VAL A 86 -9.90 -1.68 -8.17
CA VAL A 86 -9.86 -3.08 -8.62
C VAL A 86 -10.75 -3.33 -9.84
N ASN A 87 -11.96 -2.77 -9.87
CA ASN A 87 -12.89 -2.94 -10.98
C ASN A 87 -12.47 -2.22 -12.27
N HIS A 88 -11.58 -1.24 -12.18
CA HIS A 88 -11.12 -0.43 -13.32
C HIS A 88 -9.75 -0.87 -13.87
N THR A 89 -9.05 -1.76 -13.16
CA THR A 89 -7.73 -2.23 -13.58
C THR A 89 -7.80 -3.52 -14.38
N ASN A 90 -6.80 -3.73 -15.24
CA ASN A 90 -6.61 -4.99 -15.98
C ASN A 90 -5.58 -5.91 -15.30
N CYS A 91 -5.27 -5.66 -14.03
CA CYS A 91 -4.20 -6.33 -13.31
C CYS A 91 -4.54 -7.76 -12.93
N TRP A 92 -5.81 -8.10 -12.76
CA TRP A 92 -6.29 -9.47 -12.62
C TRP A 92 -6.63 -9.96 -14.02
N GLY A 93 -5.62 -10.50 -14.71
CA GLY A 93 -5.65 -10.79 -16.14
C GLY A 93 -7.02 -11.26 -16.61
N ASN A 94 -7.58 -10.57 -17.61
CA ASN A 94 -8.87 -10.81 -18.24
C ASN A 94 -9.44 -12.22 -17.97
N ALA A 95 -10.40 -12.33 -17.06
CA ALA A 95 -11.44 -13.33 -17.17
C ALA A 95 -12.46 -12.87 -18.25
N SER A 96 -12.00 -12.62 -19.48
CA SER A 96 -12.85 -12.17 -20.60
C SER A 96 -12.18 -12.45 -21.95
N ASN A 97 -12.30 -13.72 -22.35
CA ASN A 97 -12.53 -14.30 -23.70
C ASN A 97 -11.66 -15.52 -23.98
#